data_AF-A0A257IW25-F1
#
_entry.id   AF-A0A257IW25-F1
#
_cell.length_a   1.000
_cell.length_b   1.000
_cell.length_c   1.000
_cell.angle_alpha   90.00
_cell.angle_beta   90.00
_cell.angle_gamma   90.00
#
_symmetry.space_group_name_H-M   'P 1'
#
loop_
_entity.id
_entity.type
_entity.pdbx_description
1 polymer ?
#
loop_
_entity_poly.entity_id
_entity_poly.type
_entity_poly.pdbx_seq_one_letter_code
_entity_poly.pdbx_strand_id
1 'polypeptide(L)'
;RAPRILGFSNTHISGAGIPELGDVLLMPAGGTRWTAQSTDFSATPDKKTEGAHPGVYRVTLPGHGVRVELTTTQRMAVHRYTFTQAGRVQVLVDLQHGLLFGEGPRVTQATSQVDAARGELTGTTHAKNWVEREASFIVRFDRPVQRVTRLPPREGDKAARVLLDFALGTGRVLHARVALSTVDVDGARRNLAVDADKTFDAVRAAADAQWQQLLSRIEIDADARFKKVFYSALYRTLLHPSDIADADGRVRGPTGEVIAAPGGVYYSTLSLW
;
A
#
# COMPACT_ATOMS: atom_id res chain seq x y z
N ARG A 1 -8.38 -10.87 17.97
CA ARG A 1 -8.60 -9.85 16.90
C ARG A 1 -7.63 -8.71 17.15
N ALA A 2 -7.04 -8.11 16.11
CA ALA A 2 -6.06 -7.03 16.29
C ALA A 2 -6.73 -5.77 16.88
N PRO A 3 -6.30 -5.28 18.06
CA PRO A 3 -6.91 -4.13 18.73
C PRO A 3 -6.52 -2.79 18.08
N ARG A 4 -5.46 -2.77 17.27
CA ARG A 4 -4.85 -1.55 16.72
C ARG A 4 -4.48 -1.76 15.25
N ILE A 5 -4.54 -0.68 14.48
CA ILE A 5 -4.00 -0.57 13.11
C ILE A 5 -2.73 0.25 13.19
N LEU A 6 -1.60 -0.34 12.77
CA LEU A 6 -0.31 0.33 12.72
C LEU A 6 -0.21 1.31 11.54
N GLY A 7 -0.92 1.00 10.45
CA GLY A 7 -0.98 1.74 9.20
C GLY A 7 -1.42 0.81 8.06
N PHE A 8 -1.28 1.29 6.84
CA PHE A 8 -1.70 0.60 5.62
C PHE A 8 -0.51 0.46 4.67
N SER A 9 0.11 -0.72 4.65
CA SER A 9 1.15 -1.09 3.70
C SER A 9 0.55 -1.64 2.40
N ASN A 10 1.36 -1.75 1.34
CA ASN A 10 0.91 -1.93 -0.04
C ASN A 10 1.38 -3.26 -0.68
N THR A 11 2.09 -4.12 0.07
CA THR A 11 2.53 -5.45 -0.36
C THR A 11 2.26 -6.48 0.75
N HIS A 12 1.61 -7.60 0.42
CA HIS A 12 1.22 -8.64 1.38
C HIS A 12 1.17 -10.02 0.72
N ILE A 13 1.33 -11.08 1.53
CA ILE A 13 1.14 -12.47 1.10
C ILE A 13 -0.08 -13.05 1.85
N SER A 14 -0.95 -13.75 1.13
CA SER A 14 -2.15 -14.37 1.69
C SER A 14 -1.89 -15.83 2.04
N GLY A 15 -2.12 -16.20 3.31
CA GLY A 15 -2.10 -17.60 3.76
C GLY A 15 -0.72 -18.20 4.03
N ALA A 16 0.37 -17.44 3.90
CA ALA A 16 1.71 -17.91 4.24
C ALA A 16 1.91 -18.07 5.76
N GLY A 17 2.68 -19.09 6.15
CA GLY A 17 3.04 -19.34 7.55
C GLY A 17 4.17 -18.45 8.08
N ILE A 18 4.83 -17.69 7.21
CA ILE A 18 5.92 -16.79 7.56
C ILE A 18 5.64 -15.38 7.03
N PRO A 19 5.75 -14.34 7.87
CA PRO A 19 5.51 -12.96 7.43
C PRO A 19 6.64 -12.42 6.54
N GLU A 20 6.26 -11.71 5.48
CA GLU A 20 7.15 -11.03 4.53
C GLU A 20 6.40 -9.83 3.92
N LEU A 21 7.11 -8.98 3.18
CA LEU A 21 6.56 -7.79 2.52
C LEU A 21 6.15 -6.68 3.52
N GLY A 22 5.07 -5.95 3.26
CA GLY A 22 4.60 -4.86 4.09
C GLY A 22 5.17 -3.48 3.73
N ASP A 23 5.61 -3.25 2.50
CA ASP A 23 6.02 -1.92 2.01
C ASP A 23 4.89 -1.26 1.23
N VAL A 24 4.82 0.06 1.11
CA VAL A 24 5.32 1.10 2.02
C VAL A 24 4.17 1.42 2.99
N LEU A 25 4.41 1.61 4.29
CA LEU A 25 3.32 1.90 5.23
C LEU A 25 2.94 3.38 5.26
N LEU A 26 1.65 3.67 5.11
CA LEU A 26 1.06 4.99 5.30
C LEU A 26 0.11 4.98 6.50
N MET A 27 0.12 6.04 7.32
CA MET A 27 -0.85 6.23 8.39
C MET A 27 -1.32 7.68 8.49
N PRO A 28 -2.59 7.98 8.11
CA PRO A 28 -3.13 9.34 8.15
C PRO A 28 -3.67 9.74 9.53
N ALA A 29 -3.62 11.03 9.84
CA ALA A 29 -4.31 11.66 10.97
C ALA A 29 -4.72 13.10 10.64
N GLY A 30 -5.87 13.52 11.18
CA GLY A 30 -6.29 14.92 11.15
C GLY A 30 -5.47 15.77 12.12
N GLY A 31 -5.28 17.05 11.77
CA GLY A 31 -4.39 17.95 12.49
C GLY A 31 -2.91 17.65 12.24
N THR A 32 -2.03 18.31 12.99
CA THR A 32 -0.57 18.14 12.94
C THR A 32 -0.02 17.86 14.34
N ARG A 33 -0.62 16.86 15.01
CA ARG A 33 -0.33 16.56 16.42
C ARG A 33 0.96 15.75 16.61
N TRP A 34 1.42 15.01 15.59
CA TRP A 34 2.65 14.25 15.72
C TRP A 34 3.86 15.14 15.45
N THR A 35 4.89 14.88 16.24
CA THR A 35 6.18 15.57 16.22
C THR A 35 7.30 14.56 16.07
N ALA A 36 8.55 15.03 15.98
CA ALA A 36 9.72 14.17 15.98
C ALA A 36 9.85 13.29 17.24
N GLN A 37 9.17 13.65 18.34
CA GLN A 37 9.16 12.89 19.60
C GLN A 37 8.03 11.86 19.68
N SER A 38 7.11 11.84 18.71
CA SER A 38 6.03 10.87 18.69
C SER A 38 6.57 9.46 18.41
N THR A 39 6.19 8.49 19.23
CA THR A 39 6.65 7.10 19.14
C THR A 39 5.54 6.12 18.76
N ASP A 40 4.28 6.49 18.95
CA ASP A 40 3.10 5.69 18.62
C ASP A 40 2.18 6.45 17.66
N PHE A 41 1.93 5.81 16.52
CA PHE A 41 1.11 6.32 15.41
C PHE A 41 -0.10 5.44 15.14
N SER A 42 -0.29 4.38 15.92
CA SER A 42 -1.31 3.38 15.65
C SER A 42 -2.68 3.79 16.19
N ALA A 43 -3.73 3.41 15.47
CA ALA A 43 -5.10 3.78 15.79
C ALA A 43 -5.93 2.58 16.24
N THR A 44 -6.90 2.82 17.13
CA THR A 44 -7.99 1.86 17.35
C THR A 44 -9.04 2.05 16.24
N PRO A 45 -9.36 1.01 15.44
CA PRO A 45 -10.38 1.12 14.41
C PRO A 45 -11.80 1.08 14.99
N ASP A 46 -12.72 1.85 14.42
CA ASP A 46 -14.15 1.61 14.63
C ASP A 46 -14.60 0.43 13.76
N LYS A 47 -14.71 -0.74 14.41
CA LYS A 47 -15.12 -2.00 13.77
C LYS A 47 -16.52 -1.97 13.16
N LYS A 48 -17.41 -1.06 13.59
CA LYS A 48 -18.74 -0.91 12.95
C LYS A 48 -18.64 -0.27 11.57
N THR A 49 -17.55 0.46 11.30
CA THR A 49 -17.32 1.15 10.03
C THR A 49 -16.35 0.42 9.11
N GLU A 50 -15.73 -0.66 9.60
CA GLU A 50 -14.82 -1.51 8.84
C GLU A 50 -15.62 -2.34 7.82
N GLY A 51 -15.22 -2.28 6.56
CA GLY A 51 -15.85 -3.04 5.49
C GLY A 51 -14.84 -3.39 4.40
N ALA A 52 -14.98 -4.58 3.85
CA ALA A 52 -14.15 -5.07 2.76
C ALA A 52 -15.02 -5.83 1.75
N HIS A 53 -14.72 -5.62 0.48
CA HIS A 53 -15.22 -6.41 -0.64
C HIS A 53 -14.11 -6.50 -1.70
N PRO A 54 -14.21 -7.40 -2.69
CA PRO A 54 -13.19 -7.49 -3.73
C PRO A 54 -12.89 -6.12 -4.34
N GLY A 55 -11.61 -5.73 -4.35
CA GLY A 55 -11.14 -4.45 -4.89
C GLY A 55 -11.20 -3.24 -3.94
N VAL A 56 -11.73 -3.34 -2.72
CA VAL A 56 -11.71 -2.21 -1.77
C VAL A 56 -11.77 -2.62 -0.30
N TYR A 57 -11.08 -1.83 0.52
CA TYR A 57 -11.15 -1.85 1.97
C TYR A 57 -11.48 -0.46 2.51
N ARG A 58 -12.22 -0.39 3.62
CA ARG A 58 -12.49 0.88 4.32
C ARG A 58 -12.59 0.71 5.82
N VAL A 59 -12.20 1.73 6.56
CA VAL A 59 -12.33 1.80 8.02
C VAL A 59 -12.29 3.24 8.51
N THR A 60 -12.97 3.54 9.61
CA THR A 60 -12.82 4.82 10.32
C THR A 60 -11.87 4.65 11.50
N LEU A 61 -10.99 5.62 11.68
CA LEU A 61 -10.05 5.71 12.79
C LEU A 61 -10.44 6.93 13.65
N PRO A 62 -11.35 6.77 14.65
CA PRO A 62 -11.93 7.92 15.36
C PRO A 62 -10.88 8.76 16.07
N GLY A 63 -9.92 8.13 16.75
CA GLY A 63 -8.82 8.84 17.42
C GLY A 63 -7.89 9.60 16.46
N HIS A 64 -7.96 9.31 15.16
CA HIS A 64 -7.23 10.02 14.11
C HIS A 64 -8.11 11.00 13.34
N GLY A 65 -9.43 11.02 13.59
CA GLY A 65 -10.35 11.89 12.87
C GLY A 65 -10.36 11.66 11.36
N VAL A 66 -10.19 10.40 10.91
CA VAL A 66 -10.09 10.07 9.49
C VAL A 66 -10.82 8.78 9.14
N ARG A 67 -11.52 8.79 8.01
CA ARG A 67 -12.00 7.62 7.30
C ARG A 67 -11.02 7.29 6.18
N VAL A 68 -10.56 6.04 6.17
CA VAL A 68 -9.62 5.51 5.19
C VAL A 68 -10.38 4.59 4.24
N GLU A 69 -10.16 4.78 2.94
CA GLU A 69 -10.67 3.92 1.87
C GLU A 69 -9.51 3.60 0.91
N LEU A 70 -9.38 2.32 0.56
CA LEU A 70 -8.26 1.79 -0.22
C LEU A 70 -8.81 0.99 -1.39
N THR A 71 -8.32 1.25 -2.60
CA THR A 71 -8.57 0.43 -3.79
C THR A 71 -7.27 0.27 -4.58
N THR A 72 -7.27 -0.53 -5.64
CA THR A 72 -6.05 -0.87 -6.38
C THR A 72 -6.30 -1.00 -7.87
N THR A 73 -5.29 -0.66 -8.65
CA THR A 73 -5.10 -1.15 -10.01
C THR A 73 -4.18 -2.38 -9.96
N GLN A 74 -3.69 -2.86 -11.11
CA GLN A 74 -2.72 -3.95 -11.16
C GLN A 74 -1.40 -3.61 -10.42
N ARG A 75 -0.92 -2.37 -10.47
CA ARG A 75 0.44 -1.98 -10.00
C ARG A 75 0.49 -0.75 -9.10
N MET A 76 -0.67 -0.22 -8.72
CA MET A 76 -0.79 0.97 -7.89
C MET A 76 -1.94 0.82 -6.91
N ALA A 77 -1.67 1.08 -5.63
CA ALA A 77 -2.70 1.31 -4.63
C ALA A 77 -3.16 2.78 -4.65
N VAL A 78 -4.47 2.99 -4.49
CA VAL A 78 -5.08 4.31 -4.40
C VAL A 78 -5.79 4.43 -3.06
N HIS A 79 -5.40 5.43 -2.29
CA HIS A 79 -5.88 5.73 -0.95
C HIS A 79 -6.71 7.02 -1.01
N ARG A 80 -7.87 7.00 -0.36
CA ARG A 80 -8.69 8.19 -0.09
C ARG A 80 -8.83 8.35 1.42
N TYR A 81 -8.37 9.49 1.93
CA TYR A 81 -8.47 9.85 3.34
C TYR A 81 -9.47 10.98 3.49
N THR A 82 -10.62 10.70 4.11
CA THR A 82 -11.67 11.69 4.40
C THR A 82 -11.61 12.06 5.88
N PHE A 83 -11.16 13.27 6.17
CA PHE A 83 -11.00 13.79 7.52
C PHE A 83 -12.30 14.36 8.07
N THR A 84 -12.50 14.26 9.39
CA THR A 84 -13.71 14.78 10.06
C THR A 84 -13.74 16.31 10.07
N GLN A 85 -12.58 16.95 10.03
CA GLN A 85 -12.41 18.40 10.03
C GLN A 85 -11.54 18.84 8.85
N ALA A 86 -11.80 20.04 8.33
CA ALA A 86 -10.96 20.68 7.33
C ALA A 86 -9.68 21.25 7.99
N GLY A 87 -8.73 21.71 7.16
CA GLY A 87 -7.50 22.35 7.63
C GLY A 87 -6.27 21.50 7.41
N ARG A 88 -5.40 21.41 8.42
CA ARG A 88 -4.13 20.69 8.32
C ARG A 88 -4.29 19.22 8.68
N VAL A 89 -3.58 18.37 7.97
CA VAL A 89 -3.54 16.92 8.19
C VAL A 89 -2.12 16.41 8.08
N GLN A 90 -1.87 15.21 8.59
CA GLN A 90 -0.56 14.61 8.62
C GLN A 90 -0.62 13.15 8.18
N VAL A 91 0.39 12.72 7.43
CA VAL A 91 0.56 11.32 7.04
C VAL A 91 1.95 10.87 7.47
N LEU A 92 2.00 9.83 8.30
CA LEU A 92 3.23 9.08 8.51
C LEU A 92 3.48 8.23 7.26
N VAL A 93 4.69 8.33 6.71
CA VAL A 93 5.22 7.34 5.77
C VAL A 93 6.40 6.65 6.45
N ASP A 94 6.26 5.35 6.68
CA ASP A 94 7.26 4.51 7.33
C ASP A 94 7.88 3.57 6.28
N LEU A 95 9.07 3.94 5.79
CA LEU A 95 9.83 3.15 4.82
C LEU A 95 10.60 1.99 5.49
N GLN A 96 10.67 1.98 6.82
CA GLN A 96 11.30 0.91 7.59
C GLN A 96 10.31 -0.24 7.86
N HIS A 97 9.01 0.09 7.96
CA HIS A 97 7.96 -0.88 8.24
C HIS A 97 7.92 -2.03 7.25
N GLY A 98 7.61 -3.21 7.77
CA GLY A 98 7.13 -4.37 7.04
C GLY A 98 6.97 -5.56 7.97
N LEU A 99 6.51 -6.68 7.41
CA LEU A 99 6.18 -7.86 8.20
C LEU A 99 7.45 -8.68 8.45
N LEU A 100 7.67 -9.07 9.70
CA LEU A 100 8.92 -9.67 10.16
C LEU A 100 8.72 -11.14 10.51
N PHE A 101 9.66 -11.98 10.05
CA PHE A 101 9.84 -13.34 10.53
C PHE A 101 10.89 -13.42 11.65
N GLY A 102 11.95 -12.61 11.54
CA GLY A 102 13.02 -12.51 12.53
C GLY A 102 12.87 -11.37 13.54
N GLU A 103 13.83 -11.25 14.45
CA GLU A 103 13.80 -10.26 15.54
C GLU A 103 14.37 -8.89 15.16
N GLY A 104 15.23 -8.83 14.12
CA GLY A 104 15.89 -7.60 13.67
C GLY A 104 15.11 -6.84 12.59
N PRO A 105 15.42 -5.54 12.40
CA PRO A 105 14.88 -4.77 11.28
C PRO A 105 15.30 -5.38 9.95
N ARG A 106 14.34 -5.66 9.06
CA ARG A 106 14.63 -6.30 7.75
C ARG A 106 15.30 -5.38 6.73
N VAL A 107 15.12 -4.07 6.80
CA VAL A 107 15.69 -3.15 5.79
C VAL A 107 17.19 -3.03 6.02
N THR A 108 17.98 -3.38 5.02
CA THR A 108 19.44 -3.36 5.08
C THR A 108 20.02 -2.08 4.49
N GLN A 109 19.37 -1.52 3.47
CA GLN A 109 19.73 -0.26 2.83
C GLN A 109 18.48 0.44 2.30
N ALA A 110 18.49 1.77 2.27
CA ALA A 110 17.42 2.53 1.64
C ALA A 110 17.91 3.88 1.12
N THR A 111 17.32 4.33 0.02
CA THR A 111 17.39 5.71 -0.47
C THR A 111 15.98 6.28 -0.51
N SER A 112 15.84 7.57 -0.21
CA SER A 112 14.55 8.25 -0.37
C SER A 112 14.71 9.75 -0.54
N GLN A 113 13.80 10.34 -1.30
CA GLN A 113 13.74 11.78 -1.56
C GLN A 113 12.29 12.25 -1.55
N VAL A 114 12.05 13.41 -0.95
CA VAL A 114 10.76 14.11 -1.00
C VAL A 114 10.87 15.27 -1.98
N ASP A 115 9.98 15.30 -2.97
CA ASP A 115 9.65 16.50 -3.73
C ASP A 115 8.38 17.10 -3.14
N ALA A 116 8.57 18.13 -2.30
CA ALA A 116 7.49 18.74 -1.55
C ALA A 116 6.48 19.46 -2.46
N ALA A 117 6.95 20.09 -3.54
CA ALA A 117 6.10 20.83 -4.47
C ALA A 117 5.18 19.90 -5.25
N ARG A 118 5.69 18.72 -5.66
CA ARG A 118 4.90 17.71 -6.37
C ARG A 118 4.08 16.80 -5.45
N GLY A 119 4.30 16.87 -4.14
CA GLY A 119 3.69 15.94 -3.19
C GLY A 119 4.19 14.50 -3.39
N GLU A 120 5.44 14.33 -3.80
CA GLU A 120 6.01 13.02 -4.13
C GLU A 120 7.09 12.61 -3.11
N LEU A 121 7.10 11.33 -2.75
CA LEU A 121 8.17 10.67 -2.03
C LEU A 121 8.56 9.43 -2.83
N THR A 122 9.82 9.38 -3.29
CA THR A 122 10.36 8.28 -4.08
C THR A 122 11.56 7.66 -3.39
N GLY A 123 11.85 6.40 -3.69
CA GLY A 123 13.02 5.74 -3.15
C GLY A 123 13.09 4.26 -3.46
N THR A 124 14.12 3.63 -2.91
CA THR A 124 14.34 2.19 -3.02
C THR A 124 14.72 1.65 -1.66
N THR A 125 14.11 0.54 -1.26
CA THR A 125 14.49 -0.22 -0.06
C THR A 125 15.04 -1.59 -0.45
N HIS A 126 16.18 -1.95 0.12
CA HIS A 126 16.71 -3.31 0.12
C HIS A 126 16.37 -3.95 1.46
N ALA A 127 15.72 -5.10 1.43
CA ALA A 127 15.29 -5.82 2.63
C ALA A 127 15.74 -7.27 2.59
N LYS A 128 16.15 -7.79 3.75
CA LYS A 128 16.45 -9.20 3.98
C LYS A 128 15.61 -9.69 5.15
N ASN A 129 14.69 -10.60 4.88
CA ASN A 129 13.83 -11.25 5.89
C ASN A 129 13.78 -12.76 5.60
N TRP A 130 12.66 -13.31 5.08
CA TRP A 130 12.71 -14.65 4.47
C TRP A 130 13.56 -14.57 3.21
N VAL A 131 13.23 -13.60 2.34
CA VAL A 131 13.92 -13.38 1.07
C VAL A 131 14.71 -12.08 1.12
N GLU A 132 15.76 -12.01 0.30
CA GLU A 132 16.42 -10.76 -0.03
C GLU A 132 15.72 -10.14 -1.25
N ARG A 133 15.31 -8.88 -1.13
CA ARG A 133 14.52 -8.20 -2.16
C ARG A 133 14.79 -6.71 -2.19
N GLU A 134 14.53 -6.15 -3.36
CA GLU A 134 14.54 -4.71 -3.61
C GLU A 134 13.12 -4.26 -3.97
N ALA A 135 12.69 -3.14 -3.41
CA ALA A 135 11.43 -2.49 -3.77
C ALA A 135 11.68 -1.01 -4.00
N SER A 136 11.53 -0.59 -5.26
CA SER A 136 11.49 0.82 -5.64
C SER A 136 10.05 1.32 -5.62
N PHE A 137 9.84 2.56 -5.17
CA PHE A 137 8.49 3.08 -4.95
C PHE A 137 8.35 4.57 -5.32
N ILE A 138 7.11 4.94 -5.60
CA ILE A 138 6.62 6.32 -5.56
C ILE A 138 5.35 6.37 -4.70
N VAL A 139 5.34 7.29 -3.74
CA VAL A 139 4.15 7.74 -3.01
C VAL A 139 3.83 9.14 -3.50
N ARG A 140 2.68 9.33 -4.15
CA ARG A 140 2.23 10.64 -4.67
C ARG A 140 0.93 11.05 -3.98
N PHE A 141 0.92 12.26 -3.42
CA PHE A 141 -0.26 12.90 -2.87
C PHE A 141 -0.85 13.90 -3.87
N ASP A 142 -2.16 14.16 -3.78
CA ASP A 142 -2.83 15.18 -4.61
C ASP A 142 -2.68 16.61 -4.07
N ARG A 143 -1.80 16.82 -3.10
CA ARG A 143 -1.47 18.11 -2.48
C ARG A 143 0.04 18.23 -2.27
N PRO A 144 0.61 19.44 -2.37
CA PRO A 144 2.00 19.67 -2.01
C PRO A 144 2.22 19.43 -0.52
N VAL A 145 3.38 18.89 -0.17
CA VAL A 145 3.82 18.73 1.22
C VAL A 145 4.21 20.11 1.76
N GLN A 146 3.57 20.53 2.84
CA GLN A 146 3.85 21.81 3.50
C GLN A 146 5.06 21.72 4.43
N ARG A 147 5.26 20.56 5.04
CA ARG A 147 6.38 20.31 5.95
C ARG A 147 6.72 18.83 5.98
N VAL A 148 8.02 18.54 5.96
CA VAL A 148 8.56 17.21 6.19
C VAL A 148 9.21 17.19 7.56
N THR A 149 8.75 16.32 8.45
CA THR A 149 9.42 16.06 9.73
C THR A 149 10.01 14.66 9.68
N ARG A 150 11.34 14.56 9.69
CA ARG A 150 12.02 13.27 9.82
C ARG A 150 11.95 12.81 11.28
N LEU A 151 11.47 11.60 11.51
CA LEU A 151 11.51 10.98 12.84
C LEU A 151 12.93 10.48 13.13
N PRO A 152 13.40 10.56 14.39
CA PRO A 152 14.66 9.94 14.78
C PRO A 152 14.66 8.45 14.46
N PRO A 153 15.76 7.90 13.92
CA PRO A 153 15.87 6.47 13.68
C PRO A 153 15.79 5.71 15.02
N ARG A 154 15.11 4.55 15.01
CA ARG A 154 15.22 3.57 16.10
C ARG A 154 16.54 2.82 15.91
N GLU A 155 16.94 2.07 16.94
CA GLU A 155 18.09 1.17 16.84
C GLU A 155 17.94 0.24 15.63
N GLY A 156 18.96 0.20 14.77
CA GLY A 156 18.98 -0.63 13.56
C GLY A 156 18.21 -0.09 12.35
N ASP A 157 17.44 1.01 12.47
CA ASP A 157 16.73 1.60 11.32
C ASP A 157 17.72 2.02 10.23
N LYS A 158 17.40 1.67 8.98
CA LYS A 158 18.15 2.05 7.76
C LYS A 158 17.32 2.89 6.79
N ALA A 159 16.00 2.90 6.93
CA ALA A 159 15.10 3.69 6.10
C ALA A 159 14.43 4.83 6.89
N ALA A 160 14.09 5.89 6.17
CA ALA A 160 13.47 7.06 6.77
C ALA A 160 12.03 6.78 7.21
N ARG A 161 11.68 7.31 8.38
CA ARG A 161 10.29 7.49 8.81
C ARG A 161 10.00 8.98 8.82
N VAL A 162 8.98 9.41 8.06
CA VAL A 162 8.69 10.83 7.87
C VAL A 162 7.23 11.13 8.14
N LEU A 163 6.99 12.29 8.75
CA LEU A 163 5.67 12.90 8.82
C LEU A 163 5.59 13.95 7.71
N LEU A 164 4.57 13.81 6.87
CA LEU A 164 4.26 14.75 5.81
C LEU A 164 3.01 15.53 6.20
N ASP A 165 3.16 16.85 6.31
CA ASP A 165 2.04 17.74 6.61
C ASP A 165 1.42 18.27 5.32
N PHE A 166 0.10 18.34 5.29
CA PHE A 166 -0.67 18.91 4.18
C PHE A 166 -1.66 19.95 4.69
N ALA A 167 -1.93 20.95 3.87
CA ALA A 167 -3.02 21.89 4.08
C ALA A 167 -4.15 21.60 3.07
N LEU A 168 -5.34 21.24 3.57
CA LEU A 168 -6.51 20.96 2.73
C LEU A 168 -7.40 22.20 2.52
N GLY A 169 -7.09 23.32 3.18
CA GLY A 169 -7.94 24.51 3.17
C GLY A 169 -9.31 24.20 3.75
N THR A 170 -10.37 24.49 3.00
CA THR A 170 -11.76 24.15 3.34
C THR A 170 -12.12 22.69 2.99
N GLY A 171 -11.26 22.00 2.24
CA GLY A 171 -11.42 20.60 1.88
C GLY A 171 -11.15 19.64 3.04
N ARG A 172 -11.59 18.39 2.87
CA ARG A 172 -11.45 17.31 3.87
C ARG A 172 -10.92 16.01 3.30
N VAL A 173 -10.53 16.00 2.03
CA VAL A 173 -10.06 14.79 1.35
C VAL A 173 -8.62 14.98 0.91
N LEU A 174 -7.79 14.00 1.23
CA LEU A 174 -6.44 13.83 0.68
C LEU A 174 -6.39 12.49 -0.05
N HIS A 175 -5.89 12.49 -1.28
CA HIS A 175 -5.62 11.25 -2.00
C HIS A 175 -4.13 10.94 -1.96
N ALA A 176 -3.81 9.66 -1.84
CA ALA A 176 -2.45 9.15 -2.01
C ALA A 176 -2.46 7.99 -3.01
N ARG A 177 -1.40 7.90 -3.81
CA ARG A 177 -1.15 6.81 -4.75
C ARG A 177 0.20 6.21 -4.44
N VAL A 178 0.27 4.89 -4.37
CA VAL A 178 1.51 4.17 -4.12
C VAL A 178 1.71 3.17 -5.25
N ALA A 179 2.79 3.32 -6.01
CA ALA A 179 3.21 2.36 -7.02
C ALA A 179 4.58 1.80 -6.65
N LEU A 180 4.80 0.53 -6.96
CA LEU A 180 6.03 -0.19 -6.69
C LEU A 180 6.63 -0.71 -8.00
N SER A 181 7.93 -0.96 -7.98
CA SER A 181 8.68 -1.65 -9.04
C SER A 181 9.75 -2.52 -8.39
N THR A 182 9.98 -3.69 -8.98
CA THR A 182 11.11 -4.55 -8.59
C THR A 182 12.44 -4.08 -9.22
N VAL A 183 12.38 -3.14 -10.16
CA VAL A 183 13.50 -2.73 -11.01
C VAL A 183 14.10 -1.41 -10.55
N ASP A 184 13.34 -0.32 -10.62
CA ASP A 184 13.84 1.03 -10.31
C ASP A 184 12.70 2.04 -10.06
N VAL A 185 13.04 3.23 -9.57
CA VAL A 185 12.06 4.32 -9.29
C VAL A 185 11.35 4.78 -10.56
N ASP A 186 12.00 4.74 -11.71
CA ASP A 186 11.38 5.14 -12.98
C ASP A 186 10.34 4.14 -13.46
N GLY A 187 10.55 2.85 -13.20
CA GLY A 187 9.56 1.78 -13.33
C GLY A 187 8.34 2.04 -12.46
N ALA A 188 8.55 2.39 -11.18
CA ALA A 188 7.45 2.74 -10.28
C ALA A 188 6.67 3.99 -10.77
N ARG A 189 7.37 4.99 -11.34
CA ARG A 189 6.73 6.15 -11.99
C ARG A 189 5.90 5.75 -13.21
N ARG A 190 6.41 4.86 -14.06
CA ARG A 190 5.66 4.34 -15.22
C ARG A 190 4.42 3.55 -14.78
N ASN A 191 4.54 2.71 -13.75
CA ASN A 191 3.42 1.98 -13.17
C ASN A 191 2.32 2.91 -12.67
N LEU A 192 2.69 4.01 -11.98
CA LEU A 192 1.74 5.02 -11.56
C LEU A 192 1.09 5.76 -12.75
N ALA A 193 1.86 6.05 -13.80
CA ALA A 193 1.42 6.83 -14.95
C ALA A 193 0.28 6.18 -15.74
N VAL A 194 0.18 4.85 -15.74
CA VAL A 194 -0.86 4.09 -16.48
C VAL A 194 -2.28 4.54 -16.12
N ASP A 195 -2.53 4.85 -14.84
CA ASP A 195 -3.85 5.18 -14.30
C ASP A 195 -3.84 6.48 -13.49
N ALA A 196 -2.91 7.39 -13.80
CA ALA A 196 -2.67 8.61 -13.01
C ALA A 196 -3.86 9.58 -13.01
N ASP A 197 -4.63 9.60 -14.09
CA ASP A 197 -5.79 10.46 -14.32
C ASP A 197 -7.10 9.90 -13.71
N LYS A 198 -7.19 8.58 -13.49
CA LYS A 198 -8.40 7.93 -12.97
C LYS A 198 -8.70 8.32 -11.53
N THR A 199 -9.91 8.75 -11.23
CA THR A 199 -10.34 9.05 -9.85
C THR A 199 -10.39 7.80 -8.98
N PHE A 200 -10.43 7.96 -7.65
CA PHE A 200 -10.59 6.84 -6.72
C PHE A 200 -11.82 5.98 -7.08
N ASP A 201 -12.96 6.62 -7.35
CA ASP A 201 -14.20 5.90 -7.65
C ASP A 201 -14.14 5.18 -9.00
N ALA A 202 -13.43 5.73 -9.99
CA ALA A 202 -13.19 5.07 -11.27
C ALA A 202 -12.31 3.82 -11.10
N VAL A 203 -11.24 3.91 -10.30
CA VAL A 203 -10.39 2.75 -9.98
C VAL A 203 -11.18 1.70 -9.21
N ARG A 204 -11.97 2.11 -8.22
CA ARG A 204 -12.84 1.21 -7.44
C ARG A 204 -13.84 0.48 -8.33
N ALA A 205 -14.51 1.19 -9.23
CA ALA A 205 -15.48 0.59 -10.16
C ALA A 205 -14.80 -0.38 -11.13
N ALA A 206 -13.61 -0.04 -11.65
CA ALA A 206 -12.85 -0.93 -12.51
C ALA A 206 -12.41 -2.21 -11.77
N ALA A 207 -11.95 -2.08 -10.52
CA ALA A 207 -11.58 -3.22 -9.69
C ALA A 207 -12.78 -4.14 -9.40
N ASP A 208 -13.93 -3.56 -9.06
CA ASP A 208 -15.18 -4.29 -8.85
C ASP A 208 -15.63 -5.05 -10.11
N ALA A 209 -15.61 -4.40 -11.26
CA ALA A 209 -15.93 -5.03 -12.55
C ALA A 209 -14.98 -6.18 -12.90
N GLN A 210 -13.67 -6.00 -12.68
CA GLN A 210 -12.68 -7.05 -12.90
C GLN A 210 -12.90 -8.26 -11.98
N TRP A 211 -13.19 -8.01 -10.70
CA TRP A 211 -13.52 -9.09 -9.77
C TRP A 211 -14.81 -9.80 -10.16
N GLN A 212 -15.84 -9.06 -10.57
CA GLN A 212 -17.09 -9.66 -11.02
C GLN A 212 -16.86 -10.56 -12.24
N GLN A 213 -16.08 -10.11 -13.22
CA GLN A 213 -15.72 -10.92 -14.39
C GLN A 213 -14.97 -12.21 -14.04
N LEU A 214 -14.10 -12.17 -13.02
CA LEU A 214 -13.35 -13.35 -12.58
C LEU A 214 -14.22 -14.32 -11.79
N LEU A 215 -15.00 -13.80 -10.83
CA LEU A 215 -15.82 -14.60 -9.94
C LEU A 215 -17.04 -15.20 -10.66
N SER A 216 -17.58 -14.53 -11.69
CA SER A 216 -18.71 -15.04 -12.47
C SER A 216 -18.34 -16.17 -13.44
N ARG A 217 -17.06 -16.56 -13.55
CA ARG A 217 -16.63 -17.70 -14.37
C ARG A 217 -17.17 -19.03 -13.86
N ILE A 218 -17.56 -19.08 -12.58
CA ILE A 218 -18.20 -20.24 -11.98
C ILE A 218 -19.50 -19.78 -11.31
N GLU A 219 -20.61 -20.33 -11.80
CA GLU A 219 -21.93 -20.16 -11.21
C GLU A 219 -22.28 -21.40 -10.39
N ILE A 220 -22.78 -21.19 -9.18
CA ILE A 220 -23.24 -22.27 -8.31
C ILE A 220 -24.68 -22.05 -7.88
N ASP A 221 -25.46 -23.12 -7.88
CA ASP A 221 -26.78 -23.14 -7.27
C ASP A 221 -26.68 -23.61 -5.82
N ALA A 222 -26.81 -22.65 -4.89
CA ALA A 222 -26.67 -22.86 -3.46
C ALA A 222 -27.30 -21.68 -2.69
N ASP A 223 -27.54 -21.87 -1.40
CA ASP A 223 -28.01 -20.80 -0.52
C ASP A 223 -26.96 -19.68 -0.36
N ALA A 224 -27.38 -18.54 0.20
CA ALA A 224 -26.53 -17.37 0.37
C ALA A 224 -25.29 -17.64 1.26
N ARG A 225 -25.40 -18.54 2.24
CA ARG A 225 -24.29 -18.89 3.13
C ARG A 225 -23.23 -19.68 2.37
N PHE A 226 -23.63 -20.70 1.62
CA PHE A 226 -22.72 -21.48 0.79
C PHE A 226 -22.11 -20.65 -0.34
N LYS A 227 -22.90 -19.80 -1.00
CA LYS A 227 -22.38 -18.84 -1.99
C LYS A 227 -21.30 -17.94 -1.40
N LYS A 228 -21.51 -17.42 -0.18
CA LYS A 228 -20.50 -16.61 0.50
C LYS A 228 -19.21 -17.39 0.75
N VAL A 229 -19.30 -18.63 1.24
CA VAL A 229 -18.11 -19.48 1.47
C VAL A 229 -17.37 -19.75 0.15
N PHE A 230 -18.10 -20.18 -0.87
CA PHE A 230 -17.56 -20.52 -2.18
C PHE A 230 -16.86 -19.32 -2.85
N TYR A 231 -17.56 -18.19 -3.02
CA TYR A 231 -16.97 -17.03 -3.68
C TYR A 231 -15.86 -16.38 -2.86
N SER A 232 -15.91 -16.48 -1.53
CA SER A 232 -14.77 -16.05 -0.71
C SER A 232 -13.56 -16.96 -0.90
N ALA A 233 -13.75 -18.27 -1.06
CA ALA A 233 -12.67 -19.22 -1.35
C ALA A 233 -12.09 -18.97 -2.74
N LEU A 234 -12.94 -18.86 -3.77
CA LEU A 234 -12.52 -18.53 -5.14
C LEU A 234 -11.77 -17.19 -5.21
N TYR A 235 -12.24 -16.17 -4.50
CA TYR A 235 -11.51 -14.90 -4.38
C TYR A 235 -10.07 -15.12 -3.87
N ARG A 236 -9.88 -15.95 -2.84
CA ARG A 236 -8.55 -16.22 -2.25
C ARG A 236 -7.63 -16.98 -3.19
N THR A 237 -8.15 -17.88 -4.03
CA THR A 237 -7.33 -18.60 -5.03
C THR A 237 -6.86 -17.70 -6.17
N LEU A 238 -7.46 -16.51 -6.33
CA LEU A 238 -7.14 -15.54 -7.38
C LEU A 238 -6.23 -14.41 -6.88
N LEU A 239 -5.82 -14.40 -5.61
CA LEU A 239 -4.90 -13.39 -5.07
C LEU A 239 -3.44 -13.63 -5.45
N HIS A 240 -3.07 -14.89 -5.64
CA HIS A 240 -1.73 -15.31 -6.03
C HIS A 240 -1.82 -16.34 -7.17
N PRO A 241 -0.81 -16.42 -8.06
CA PRO A 241 0.47 -15.71 -8.01
C PRO A 241 0.38 -14.21 -8.33
N SER A 242 1.37 -13.43 -7.87
CA SER A 242 1.40 -11.97 -8.02
C SER A 242 2.22 -11.57 -9.24
N ASP A 243 1.69 -10.70 -10.10
CA ASP A 243 2.47 -10.10 -11.19
C ASP A 243 3.44 -9.05 -10.63
N ILE A 244 4.73 -9.20 -10.93
CA ILE A 244 5.82 -8.35 -10.46
C ILE A 244 6.56 -7.64 -11.61
N ALA A 245 6.11 -7.82 -12.85
CA ALA A 245 6.62 -7.04 -13.97
C ALA A 245 6.08 -5.60 -13.92
N ASP A 246 6.92 -4.64 -14.30
CA ASP A 246 6.50 -3.27 -14.53
C ASP A 246 5.63 -3.16 -15.78
N ALA A 247 4.96 -2.02 -15.95
CA ALA A 247 4.09 -1.74 -17.09
C ALA A 247 4.84 -1.75 -18.44
N ASP A 248 6.16 -1.57 -18.43
CA ASP A 248 7.03 -1.70 -19.61
C ASP A 248 7.54 -3.14 -19.84
N GLY A 249 7.08 -4.10 -19.02
CA GLY A 249 7.47 -5.50 -19.07
C GLY A 249 8.81 -5.80 -18.40
N ARG A 250 9.54 -4.83 -17.84
CA ARG A 250 10.79 -5.12 -17.11
C ARG A 250 10.49 -5.76 -15.75
N VAL A 251 11.36 -6.66 -15.33
CA VAL A 251 11.28 -7.31 -14.01
C VAL A 251 12.68 -7.63 -13.52
N ARG A 252 12.89 -7.60 -12.20
CA ARG A 252 14.08 -8.17 -11.59
C ARG A 252 13.94 -9.69 -11.49
N GLY A 253 14.73 -10.41 -12.27
CA GLY A 253 14.75 -11.86 -12.32
C GLY A 253 15.27 -12.52 -11.04
N PRO A 254 15.20 -13.86 -10.97
CA PRO A 254 15.57 -14.62 -9.77
C PRO A 254 17.05 -14.53 -9.40
N THR A 255 17.92 -14.18 -10.35
CA THR A 255 19.37 -13.98 -10.20
C THR A 255 19.73 -12.52 -9.88
N GLY A 256 18.73 -11.63 -9.78
CA GLY A 256 18.92 -10.20 -9.53
C GLY A 256 19.08 -9.33 -10.78
N GLU A 257 19.26 -9.94 -11.96
CA GLU A 257 19.37 -9.24 -13.24
C GLU A 257 18.02 -8.67 -13.71
N VAL A 258 18.05 -7.56 -14.43
CA VAL A 258 16.84 -6.97 -15.02
C VAL A 258 16.59 -7.61 -16.37
N ILE A 259 15.44 -8.27 -16.52
CA ILE A 259 15.03 -8.94 -17.76
C ILE A 259 13.72 -8.35 -18.30
N ALA A 260 13.44 -8.61 -19.57
CA ALA A 260 12.13 -8.37 -20.16
C ALA A 260 11.25 -9.60 -19.96
N ALA A 261 10.06 -9.41 -19.38
CA ALA A 261 9.06 -10.43 -19.18
C ALA A 261 8.36 -10.77 -20.52
N PRO A 262 8.50 -12.00 -21.04
CA PRO A 262 7.79 -12.41 -22.25
C PRO A 262 6.27 -12.30 -22.04
N GLY A 263 5.58 -11.56 -22.90
CA GLY A 263 4.14 -11.30 -22.76
C GLY A 263 3.78 -10.16 -21.80
N GLY A 264 4.76 -9.44 -21.26
CA GLY A 264 4.54 -8.24 -20.43
C GLY A 264 4.07 -8.51 -19.00
N VAL A 265 4.09 -9.77 -18.55
CA VAL A 265 3.75 -10.20 -17.19
C VAL A 265 4.79 -11.17 -16.67
N TYR A 266 5.10 -11.10 -15.37
CA TYR A 266 6.01 -12.04 -14.72
C TYR A 266 5.52 -12.32 -13.31
N TYR A 267 5.24 -13.58 -13.01
CA TYR A 267 4.58 -13.96 -11.77
C TYR A 267 5.55 -14.47 -10.70
N SER A 268 5.29 -14.07 -9.45
CA SER A 268 5.97 -14.52 -8.24
C SER A 268 4.95 -14.95 -7.17
N THR A 269 5.40 -15.20 -5.94
CA THR A 269 4.56 -15.74 -4.84
C THR A 269 4.05 -17.15 -5.15
N LEU A 270 4.97 -18.03 -5.56
CA LEU A 270 4.68 -19.42 -5.93
C LEU A 270 4.83 -20.34 -4.71
N SER A 271 3.73 -20.55 -3.97
CA SER A 271 3.68 -21.54 -2.87
C SER A 271 3.35 -22.93 -3.44
N LEU A 272 4.36 -23.61 -4.00
CA LEU A 272 4.18 -24.82 -4.81
C LEU A 272 3.93 -26.13 -4.03
N TRP A 273 4.36 -26.20 -2.77
CA TRP A 273 4.13 -27.37 -1.90
C TRP A 273 2.70 -27.42 -1.40
#